data_AF-A0A1S3DLF5-F1
#
_entry.id   AF-A0A1S3DLF5-F1
#
_cell.length_a   1.000
_cell.length_b   1.000
_cell.length_c   1.000
_cell.angle_alpha   90.00
_cell.angle_beta   90.00
_cell.angle_gamma   90.00
#
_symmetry.space_group_name_H-M   'P 1'
#
loop_
_entity.id
_entity.type
_entity.pdbx_description
1 polymer ?
#
loop_
_entity_poly.entity_id
_entity_poly.type
_entity_poly.pdbx_seq_one_letter_code
_entity_poly.pdbx_strand_id
1 'polypeptide(L)'
;VVSPYNSEDAKGLLKAAIRDPDPVVFLENELLYGVQYPMGDEALSKDFVLPIGKAKVEKQGKDITIVGHSKAVETALDAAKILAGQGIDAEVINLRSLRPLDIETITKSVMKTNYLISVEGGWPQCGIGSEISARIMESKYLSYIFTFFHNL
;
A
#
# COMPACT_ATOMS: atom_id res chain seq x y z
N VAL A 1 -3.36 -8.04 -11.08
CA VAL A 1 -4.30 -6.92 -10.77
C VAL A 1 -3.53 -5.83 -10.08
N VAL A 2 -3.58 -4.61 -10.61
CA VAL A 2 -2.89 -3.43 -10.06
C VAL A 2 -3.86 -2.28 -9.86
N SER A 3 -3.55 -1.40 -8.93
CA SER A 3 -4.40 -0.29 -8.47
C SER A 3 -3.52 0.92 -8.14
N PRO A 4 -3.13 1.75 -9.14
CA PRO A 4 -2.23 2.90 -8.94
C PRO A 4 -2.86 3.98 -8.05
N TYR A 5 -2.01 4.74 -7.34
CA TYR A 5 -2.40 5.92 -6.59
C TYR A 5 -1.99 7.23 -7.30
N ASN A 6 -0.70 7.45 -7.55
CA ASN A 6 -0.20 8.72 -8.08
C ASN A 6 0.23 8.63 -9.56
N SER A 7 0.73 9.74 -10.10
CA SER A 7 1.18 9.82 -11.50
C SER A 7 2.33 8.86 -11.83
N GLU A 8 3.27 8.64 -10.90
CA GLU A 8 4.37 7.68 -11.09
C GLU A 8 3.84 6.24 -11.13
N ASP A 9 2.95 5.88 -10.22
CA ASP A 9 2.30 4.57 -10.20
C ASP A 9 1.56 4.31 -11.51
N ALA A 10 0.73 5.27 -11.94
CA ALA A 10 -0.08 5.15 -13.14
C ALA A 10 0.81 4.91 -14.37
N LYS A 11 1.83 5.75 -14.58
CA LYS A 11 2.75 5.60 -15.72
C LYS A 11 3.54 4.29 -15.65
N GLY A 12 4.17 4.02 -14.52
CA GLY A 12 5.09 2.89 -14.37
C GLY A 12 4.37 1.54 -14.43
N LEU A 13 3.22 1.41 -13.77
CA LEU A 13 2.43 0.18 -13.75
C LEU A 13 1.67 -0.03 -15.05
N LEU A 14 1.20 1.02 -15.74
CA LEU A 14 0.54 0.85 -17.04
C LEU A 14 1.52 0.30 -18.08
N LYS A 15 2.77 0.81 -18.09
CA LYS A 15 3.83 0.28 -18.94
C LYS A 15 4.19 -1.15 -18.57
N ALA A 16 4.21 -1.49 -17.28
CA ALA A 16 4.40 -2.87 -16.83
C ALA A 16 3.27 -3.77 -17.34
N ALA A 17 2.01 -3.36 -17.17
CA ALA A 17 0.83 -4.10 -17.60
C ALA A 17 0.80 -4.36 -19.11
N ILE A 18 1.19 -3.38 -19.94
CA ILE A 18 1.27 -3.55 -21.40
C ILE A 18 2.38 -4.54 -21.81
N ARG A 19 3.47 -4.60 -21.04
CA ARG A 19 4.65 -5.44 -21.35
C ARG A 19 4.54 -6.85 -20.77
N ASP A 20 3.62 -7.08 -19.84
CA ASP A 20 3.42 -8.37 -19.20
C ASP A 20 2.79 -9.36 -20.20
N PRO A 21 3.32 -10.60 -20.32
CA PRO A 21 2.75 -11.61 -21.21
C PRO A 21 1.42 -12.18 -20.70
N ASP A 22 1.08 -11.97 -19.42
CA ASP A 22 -0.14 -12.46 -18.80
C ASP A 22 -1.23 -11.37 -18.71
N PRO A 23 -2.52 -11.74 -18.55
CA PRO A 23 -3.59 -10.75 -18.41
C PRO A 23 -3.45 -9.87 -17.16
N VAL A 24 -3.42 -8.55 -17.35
CA VAL A 24 -3.37 -7.57 -16.26
C VAL A 24 -4.62 -6.70 -16.23
N VAL A 25 -5.34 -6.74 -15.10
CA VAL A 25 -6.41 -5.78 -14.78
C VAL A 25 -5.80 -4.55 -14.11
N PHE A 26 -6.09 -3.37 -14.66
CA PHE A 26 -5.59 -2.07 -14.23
C PHE A 26 -6.75 -1.22 -13.66
N LEU A 27 -6.82 -1.08 -12.33
CA LEU A 27 -7.91 -0.41 -11.63
C LEU A 27 -7.56 1.05 -11.37
N GLU A 28 -7.90 1.92 -12.31
CA GLU A 28 -7.75 3.37 -12.17
C GLU A 28 -8.77 3.97 -11.19
N ASN A 29 -8.65 5.27 -10.92
CA ASN A 29 -9.60 6.00 -10.07
C ASN A 29 -9.91 7.36 -10.69
N GLU A 30 -11.19 7.64 -10.93
CA GLU A 30 -11.62 8.83 -11.65
C GLU A 30 -11.33 10.13 -10.89
N LEU A 31 -11.36 10.07 -9.56
CA LEU A 31 -11.09 11.23 -8.70
C LEU A 31 -9.61 11.64 -8.73
N LEU A 32 -8.72 10.77 -9.19
CA LEU A 32 -7.28 11.02 -9.25
C LEU A 32 -6.82 11.56 -10.61
N TYR A 33 -7.65 11.48 -11.67
CA TYR A 33 -7.24 11.92 -13.02
C TYR A 33 -6.86 13.39 -13.10
N GLY A 34 -7.52 14.25 -12.33
CA GLY A 34 -7.24 15.69 -12.30
C GLY A 34 -6.19 16.11 -11.27
N VAL A 35 -5.67 15.18 -10.47
CA VAL A 35 -4.75 15.50 -9.38
C VAL A 35 -3.32 15.57 -9.90
N GLN A 36 -2.61 16.63 -9.55
CA GLN A 36 -1.21 16.82 -9.93
C GLN A 36 -0.30 16.24 -8.86
N TYR A 37 0.59 15.34 -9.27
CA TYR A 37 1.65 14.80 -8.41
C TYR A 37 3.03 15.21 -8.95
N PRO A 38 4.01 15.43 -8.08
CA PRO A 38 5.39 15.56 -8.51
C PRO A 38 5.83 14.27 -9.21
N MET A 39 6.64 14.42 -10.26
CA MET A 39 7.23 13.32 -11.02
C MET A 39 8.74 13.43 -10.94
N GLY A 40 9.44 12.39 -10.49
CA GLY A 40 10.89 12.35 -10.52
C GLY A 40 11.47 12.27 -11.93
N ASP A 41 12.73 12.66 -12.12
CA ASP A 41 13.42 12.60 -13.42
C ASP A 41 13.41 11.18 -14.01
N GLU A 42 13.60 10.16 -13.17
CA GLU A 42 13.50 8.75 -13.58
C GLU A 42 12.11 8.44 -14.11
N ALA A 43 11.06 8.92 -13.43
CA ALA A 43 9.68 8.71 -13.83
C ALA A 43 9.33 9.42 -15.15
N LEU A 44 10.11 10.40 -15.60
CA LEU A 44 9.96 11.05 -16.91
C LEU A 44 10.54 10.20 -18.06
N SER A 45 11.46 9.27 -17.77
CA SER A 45 12.05 8.38 -18.77
C SER A 45 11.00 7.58 -19.56
N LYS A 46 11.33 7.24 -20.81
CA LYS A 46 10.54 6.31 -21.64
C LYS A 46 10.67 4.87 -21.15
N ASP A 47 11.71 4.55 -20.39
CA ASP A 47 11.99 3.21 -19.90
C ASP A 47 11.53 2.99 -18.45
N PHE A 48 10.96 4.03 -17.83
CA PHE A 48 10.38 3.93 -16.50
C PHE A 48 9.28 2.88 -16.44
N VAL A 49 9.50 1.82 -15.67
CA VAL A 49 8.56 0.73 -15.43
C VAL A 49 8.64 0.34 -13.98
N LEU A 50 7.49 0.14 -13.35
CA LEU A 50 7.41 -0.32 -11.98
C LEU A 50 7.15 -1.83 -11.94
N PRO A 51 7.77 -2.57 -11.00
CA PRO A 51 7.52 -3.99 -10.87
C PRO A 51 6.10 -4.26 -10.33
N ILE A 52 5.36 -5.14 -11.02
CA ILE A 52 4.11 -5.70 -10.50
C ILE A 52 4.45 -6.61 -9.30
N GLY A 53 3.61 -6.57 -8.26
CA GLY A 53 3.84 -7.33 -7.02
C GLY A 53 4.77 -6.67 -6.03
N LYS A 54 5.06 -5.36 -6.17
CA LYS A 54 5.86 -4.59 -5.21
C LYS A 54 5.12 -3.36 -4.71
N ALA A 55 4.96 -3.29 -3.39
CA ALA A 55 4.43 -2.13 -2.70
C ALA A 55 5.49 -1.03 -2.58
N LYS A 56 5.05 0.20 -2.29
CA LYS A 56 5.92 1.34 -1.97
C LYS A 56 5.58 1.85 -0.59
N VAL A 57 6.62 2.08 0.22
CA VAL A 57 6.47 2.86 1.46
C VAL A 57 6.49 4.33 1.07
N GLU A 58 5.34 4.99 1.08
CA GLU A 58 5.18 6.40 0.70
C GLU A 58 5.69 7.34 1.80
N LYS A 59 5.53 6.91 3.07
CA LYS A 59 6.03 7.63 4.24
C LYS A 59 6.61 6.62 5.23
N GLN A 60 7.85 6.84 5.66
CA GLN A 60 8.43 6.06 6.76
C GLN A 60 7.76 6.42 8.09
N GLY A 61 7.64 5.43 8.97
CA GLY A 61 7.20 5.63 10.35
C GLY A 61 7.64 4.49 11.26
N LYS A 62 7.26 4.58 12.54
CA LYS A 62 7.66 3.62 13.58
C LYS A 62 6.55 3.21 14.55
N ASP A 63 5.46 3.97 14.62
CA ASP A 63 4.44 3.74 15.66
C ASP A 63 3.26 2.92 15.15
N ILE A 64 2.91 3.03 13.85
CA ILE A 64 1.81 2.26 13.24
C ILE A 64 2.01 2.09 11.74
N THR A 65 1.63 0.94 11.19
CA THR A 65 1.59 0.69 9.74
C THR A 65 0.17 0.95 9.22
N ILE A 66 0.03 1.80 8.21
CA ILE A 66 -1.22 2.05 7.48
C ILE A 66 -1.03 1.60 6.03
N VAL A 67 -1.86 0.67 5.56
CA VAL A 67 -1.77 0.11 4.21
C VAL A 67 -3.01 0.48 3.42
N GLY A 68 -2.82 0.99 2.20
CA GLY A 68 -3.92 1.30 1.28
C GLY A 68 -3.55 1.11 -0.18
N HIS A 69 -4.53 1.26 -1.05
CA HIS A 69 -4.35 1.29 -2.51
C HIS A 69 -5.25 2.35 -3.13
N SER A 70 -4.94 2.76 -4.37
CA SER A 70 -5.72 3.79 -5.05
C SER A 70 -5.84 5.08 -4.20
N LYS A 71 -6.99 5.76 -4.27
CA LYS A 71 -7.27 6.99 -3.50
C LYS A 71 -7.14 6.82 -1.98
N ALA A 72 -7.30 5.61 -1.44
CA ALA A 72 -7.16 5.38 0.00
C ALA A 72 -5.75 5.68 0.52
N VAL A 73 -4.73 5.64 -0.35
CA VAL A 73 -3.36 6.06 0.00
C VAL A 73 -3.30 7.55 0.35
N GLU A 74 -4.05 8.40 -0.36
CA GLU A 74 -4.17 9.82 -0.03
C GLU A 74 -4.76 10.02 1.38
N THR A 75 -5.86 9.33 1.66
CA THR A 75 -6.49 9.35 2.98
C THR A 75 -5.52 8.90 4.08
N ALA A 76 -4.73 7.86 3.83
CA ALA A 76 -3.71 7.38 4.76
C ALA A 76 -2.58 8.40 5.00
N LEU A 77 -2.11 9.07 3.94
CA LEU A 77 -1.09 10.12 4.04
C LEU A 77 -1.60 11.33 4.82
N ASP A 78 -2.86 11.75 4.61
CA ASP A 78 -3.46 12.84 5.36
C ASP A 78 -3.69 12.48 6.83
N ALA A 79 -4.15 11.26 7.12
CA ALA A 79 -4.23 10.75 8.49
C ALA A 79 -2.86 10.74 9.18
N ALA A 80 -1.80 10.33 8.47
CA ALA A 80 -0.43 10.34 9.00
C ALA A 80 0.05 11.76 9.36
N LYS A 81 -0.34 12.80 8.59
CA LYS A 81 -0.03 14.20 8.93
C LYS A 81 -0.74 14.64 10.22
N ILE A 82 -2.01 14.27 10.39
CA ILE A 82 -2.78 14.59 11.59
C ILE A 82 -2.19 13.89 12.82
N LEU A 83 -1.85 12.60 12.69
CA LEU A 83 -1.23 11.78 13.73
C LEU A 83 0.14 12.32 14.15
N ALA A 84 0.94 12.83 13.20
CA ALA A 84 2.23 13.45 13.53
C ALA A 84 2.07 14.66 14.46
N GLY A 85 1.00 15.45 14.31
CA GLY A 85 0.66 16.54 15.25
C GLY A 85 0.30 16.08 16.67
N GLN A 86 0.02 14.78 16.84
CA GLN A 86 -0.27 14.13 18.13
C GLN A 86 0.93 13.31 18.63
N GLY A 87 2.07 13.38 17.95
CA GLY A 87 3.28 12.63 18.31
C GLY A 87 3.27 11.17 17.86
N ILE A 88 2.40 10.77 16.93
CA ILE A 88 2.31 9.41 16.38
C ILE A 88 2.90 9.40 14.97
N ASP A 89 3.97 8.63 14.77
CA ASP A 89 4.69 8.51 13.50
C ASP A 89 4.24 7.29 12.69
N ALA A 90 3.23 7.49 11.85
CA ALA A 90 2.66 6.45 10.99
C ALA A 90 3.50 6.16 9.74
N GLU A 91 3.77 4.88 9.48
CA GLU A 91 4.28 4.36 8.21
C GLU A 91 3.10 4.17 7.24
N VAL A 92 3.20 4.70 6.02
CA VAL A 92 2.15 4.57 5.00
C VAL A 92 2.66 3.73 3.82
N ILE A 93 1.96 2.66 3.53
CA ILE A 93 2.26 1.72 2.44
C ILE A 93 1.19 1.81 1.37
N ASN A 94 1.63 2.10 0.15
CA ASN A 94 0.88 2.00 -1.08
C ASN A 94 1.08 0.60 -1.68
N LEU A 95 0.01 -0.20 -1.74
CA LEU A 95 0.08 -1.59 -2.20
C LEU A 95 0.56 -1.71 -3.65
N ARG A 96 0.14 -0.80 -4.54
CA ARG A 96 0.29 -0.83 -6.01
C ARG A 96 -0.31 -2.07 -6.70
N SER A 97 0.02 -3.27 -6.25
CA SER A 97 -0.48 -4.55 -6.74
C SER A 97 -1.36 -5.24 -5.72
N LEU A 98 -2.57 -5.62 -6.16
CA LEU A 98 -3.51 -6.41 -5.34
C LEU A 98 -3.29 -7.91 -5.56
N ARG A 99 -2.77 -8.28 -6.75
CA ARG A 99 -2.39 -9.65 -7.09
C ARG A 99 -1.26 -9.66 -8.11
N PRO A 100 -0.10 -10.24 -7.79
CA PRO A 100 0.28 -10.77 -6.48
C PRO A 100 0.45 -9.66 -5.42
N LEU A 101 0.01 -9.90 -4.18
CA LEU A 101 0.12 -8.97 -3.06
C LEU A 101 1.53 -9.02 -2.45
N ASP A 102 2.15 -7.86 -2.22
CA ASP A 102 3.46 -7.75 -1.56
C ASP A 102 3.35 -7.85 -0.03
N ILE A 103 3.00 -9.05 0.45
CA ILE A 103 2.84 -9.31 1.88
C ILE A 103 4.15 -9.12 2.66
N GLU A 104 5.31 -9.28 2.00
CA GLU A 104 6.62 -9.14 2.65
C GLU A 104 6.87 -7.69 3.10
N THR A 105 6.57 -6.71 2.26
CA THR A 105 6.72 -5.29 2.61
C THR A 105 5.80 -4.91 3.77
N ILE A 106 4.53 -5.35 3.74
CA ILE A 106 3.58 -5.13 4.83
C ILE A 106 4.10 -5.74 6.13
N THR A 107 4.53 -7.00 6.08
CA THR A 107 5.05 -7.72 7.25
C THR A 107 6.26 -7.02 7.86
N LYS A 108 7.25 -6.62 7.04
CA LYS A 108 8.46 -5.93 7.53
C LYS A 108 8.11 -4.64 8.26
N SER A 109 7.13 -3.90 7.76
CA SER A 109 6.62 -2.70 8.43
C SER A 109 5.93 -3.03 9.75
N VAL A 110 5.05 -4.03 9.76
CA VAL A 110 4.34 -4.45 10.98
C VAL A 110 5.30 -4.97 12.05
N MET A 111 6.38 -5.69 11.69
CA MET A 111 7.41 -6.10 12.65
C MET A 111 8.12 -4.91 13.31
N LYS A 112 8.21 -3.78 12.61
CA LYS A 112 8.78 -2.54 13.13
C LYS A 112 7.78 -1.78 13.99
N THR A 113 6.52 -1.70 13.56
CA THR A 113 5.52 -0.82 14.18
C THR A 113 4.60 -1.52 15.17
N ASN A 114 4.51 -2.85 15.18
CA ASN A 114 3.63 -3.70 15.98
C ASN A 114 2.10 -3.52 15.77
N TYR A 115 1.69 -2.47 15.05
CA TYR A 115 0.29 -2.16 14.73
C TYR A 115 0.06 -2.06 13.21
N LEU A 116 -1.13 -2.46 12.77
CA LEU A 116 -1.56 -2.47 11.38
C LEU A 116 -2.99 -1.91 11.22
N ILE A 117 -3.19 -1.04 10.24
CA ILE A 117 -4.50 -0.62 9.74
C ILE A 117 -4.52 -0.80 8.22
N SER A 118 -5.55 -1.48 7.69
CA SER A 118 -5.84 -1.50 6.25
C SER A 118 -6.94 -0.50 5.91
N VAL A 119 -6.78 0.23 4.81
CA VAL A 119 -7.74 1.23 4.31
C VAL A 119 -8.08 0.91 2.86
N GLU A 120 -9.37 0.75 2.55
CA GLU A 120 -9.88 0.56 1.20
C GLU A 120 -11.22 1.28 1.01
N GLY A 121 -11.55 1.62 -0.23
CA GLY A 121 -12.85 2.20 -0.61
C GLY A 121 -13.90 1.16 -1.01
N GLY A 122 -13.53 -0.12 -1.04
CA GLY A 122 -14.42 -1.22 -1.40
C GLY A 122 -15.39 -1.60 -0.27
N TRP A 123 -16.29 -2.54 -0.55
CA TRP A 123 -17.12 -3.13 0.50
C TRP A 123 -16.27 -4.00 1.45
N PRO A 124 -16.61 -4.05 2.74
CA PRO A 124 -15.74 -4.66 3.75
C PRO A 124 -15.70 -6.20 3.68
N GLN A 125 -16.81 -6.83 3.31
CA GLN A 125 -16.89 -8.29 3.28
C GLN A 125 -16.11 -8.85 2.08
N CYS A 126 -15.16 -9.75 2.36
CA CYS A 126 -14.24 -10.31 1.36
C CYS A 126 -13.41 -9.24 0.62
N GLY A 127 -13.15 -8.09 1.27
CA GLY A 127 -12.33 -7.00 0.74
C GLY A 127 -10.83 -7.27 0.83
N ILE A 128 -10.03 -6.32 0.34
CA ILE A 128 -8.55 -6.43 0.34
C ILE A 128 -8.00 -6.45 1.77
N GLY A 129 -8.59 -5.68 2.68
CA GLY A 129 -8.25 -5.67 4.10
C GLY A 129 -8.48 -7.02 4.78
N SER A 130 -9.44 -7.82 4.31
CA SER A 130 -9.68 -9.17 4.83
C SER A 130 -8.54 -10.13 4.49
N GLU A 131 -8.05 -10.11 3.25
CA GLU A 131 -6.88 -10.89 2.81
C GLU A 131 -5.62 -10.44 3.55
N ILE A 132 -5.37 -9.13 3.67
CA ILE A 132 -4.20 -8.61 4.41
C ILE A 132 -4.23 -9.11 5.86
N SER A 133 -5.37 -8.97 6.54
CA SER A 133 -5.53 -9.40 7.93
C SER A 133 -5.30 -10.89 8.09
N ALA A 134 -5.92 -11.72 7.24
CA ALA A 134 -5.75 -13.17 7.25
C ALA A 134 -4.28 -13.56 7.05
N ARG A 135 -3.64 -13.02 6.01
CA ARG A 135 -2.25 -13.35 5.66
C ARG A 135 -1.26 -12.97 6.74
N ILE A 136 -1.49 -11.84 7.40
CA ILE A 136 -0.66 -11.42 8.53
C ILE A 136 -0.87 -12.35 9.73
N MET A 137 -2.10 -12.77 10.03
CA MET A 137 -2.37 -13.70 11.13
C MET A 137 -1.83 -15.11 10.87
N GLU A 138 -1.91 -15.60 9.64
CA GLU A 138 -1.36 -16.91 9.23
C GLU A 138 0.17 -16.90 9.15
N SER A 139 0.78 -15.72 9.10
CA SER A 139 2.21 -15.61 8.98
C SER A 139 2.93 -15.97 10.29
N LYS A 140 4.19 -16.39 10.17
CA LYS A 140 5.09 -16.57 11.32
C LYS A 140 5.34 -15.29 12.13
N TYR A 141 4.80 -14.15 11.68
CA TYR A 141 5.02 -12.83 12.26
C TYR A 141 3.85 -12.35 13.13
N LEU A 142 2.81 -13.18 13.32
CA LEU A 142 1.71 -12.92 14.26
C LEU A 142 2.22 -12.49 15.65
N SER A 143 3.33 -13.07 16.13
CA SER A 143 3.92 -12.74 17.43
C SER A 143 4.34 -11.27 17.60
N TYR A 144 4.49 -10.53 16.50
CA TYR A 144 4.85 -9.11 16.51
C TYR A 144 3.64 -8.17 16.57
N ILE A 145 2.43 -8.67 16.31
CA ILE A 145 1.22 -7.88 16.50
C ILE A 145 0.84 -7.95 17.96
N PHE A 146 0.80 -6.78 18.61
CA PHE A 146 0.34 -6.68 19.99
C PHE A 146 -1.17 -6.93 20.06
N THR A 147 -1.54 -8.20 20.22
CA THR A 147 -2.86 -8.63 20.70
C THR A 147 -2.65 -9.72 21.76
N PHE A 148 -2.49 -9.30 23.02
CA PHE A 148 -2.90 -10.01 24.25
C PHE A 148 -2.71 -11.55 24.36
N PHE A 149 -1.56 -12.13 23.98
CA PHE A 149 -1.26 -13.55 24.29
C PHE A 149 0.02 -13.77 25.11
N HIS A 150 0.57 -12.74 25.77
CA HIS A 150 1.75 -12.88 26.63
C HIS A 150 1.49 -12.67 28.14
N ASN A 151 0.23 -12.66 28.57
CA ASN A 151 -0.14 -12.58 29.99
C ASN A 151 -1.38 -13.45 30.37
N LEU A 152 -1.52 -14.62 29.75
CA LEU A 152 -2.44 -15.67 30.20
C LEU A 152 -1.71 -17.01 30.26
#